data_AF-A0A9C9TGR4-F1
#
_entry.id   AF-A0A9C9TGR4-F1
#
_cell.length_a   1.000
_cell.length_b   1.000
_cell.length_c   1.000
_cell.angle_alpha   90.00
_cell.angle_beta   90.00
_cell.angle_gamma   90.00
#
_symmetry.space_group_name_H-M   'P 1'
#
loop_
_entity.id
_entity.type
_entity.pdbx_description
1 polymer ?
#
loop_
_entity_poly.entity_id
_entity_poly.type
_entity_poly.pdbx_seq_one_letter_code
_entity_poly.pdbx_strand_id
1 'polypeptide(L)'
;MPAAGADASATETTTADTGTAATTGGQIVKDGSTMPLEDAAGTADTDVAMSAQDVKAQQEGANTAAAAAAAGTQARATASSDPAFTAALEKARTALEQGDEAACLTAVEEARAIQG
;
A
#
# COMPACT_ATOMS: atom_id res chain seq x y z
N MET A 1 -7.76 -50.38 55.40
CA MET A 1 -6.35 -50.02 55.64
C MET A 1 -5.51 -50.81 54.64
N PRO A 2 -4.83 -50.21 53.63
CA PRO A 2 -4.93 -48.82 53.11
C PRO A 2 -6.32 -48.53 52.47
N ALA A 3 -6.67 -47.47 51.73
CA ALA A 3 -6.06 -46.17 51.35
C ALA A 3 -5.49 -45.96 49.90
N ALA A 4 -6.03 -44.92 49.22
CA ALA A 4 -5.52 -44.07 48.12
C ALA A 4 -5.09 -44.65 46.74
N GLY A 5 -5.57 -44.01 45.66
CA GLY A 5 -4.93 -44.07 44.34
C GLY A 5 -5.82 -44.16 43.09
N ALA A 6 -6.71 -43.17 42.85
CA ALA A 6 -7.24 -42.89 41.51
C ALA A 6 -7.84 -41.47 41.49
N ASP A 7 -7.00 -40.47 41.20
CA ASP A 7 -7.45 -39.10 40.98
C ASP A 7 -8.33 -39.10 39.71
N ALA A 8 -9.63 -38.86 39.87
CA ALA A 8 -10.58 -38.88 38.77
C ALA A 8 -10.37 -37.62 37.92
N SER A 9 -9.47 -37.75 36.93
CA SER A 9 -9.03 -36.67 36.05
C SER A 9 -10.20 -35.79 35.63
N ALA A 10 -10.08 -34.50 35.93
CA ALA A 10 -11.14 -33.53 35.73
C ALA A 10 -11.66 -33.62 34.30
N THR A 11 -12.97 -33.85 34.16
CA THR A 11 -13.64 -33.72 32.87
C THR A 11 -13.62 -32.25 32.51
N GLU A 12 -12.59 -31.84 31.74
CA GLU A 12 -12.57 -30.55 31.06
C GLU A 12 -13.78 -30.46 30.14
N THR A 13 -14.86 -29.93 30.69
CA THR A 13 -15.98 -29.43 29.91
C THR A 13 -15.48 -28.18 29.21
N THR A 14 -14.75 -28.40 28.11
CA THR A 14 -14.57 -27.37 27.09
C THR A 14 -15.96 -27.08 26.56
N THR A 15 -16.62 -26.11 27.17
CA THR A 15 -17.73 -25.41 26.57
C THR A 15 -17.18 -24.81 25.28
N ALA A 16 -17.42 -25.49 24.17
CA ALA A 16 -17.22 -24.90 22.87
C ALA A 16 -18.12 -23.67 22.83
N ASP A 17 -17.51 -22.49 22.90
CA ASP A 17 -18.18 -21.25 22.54
C ASP A 17 -18.56 -21.38 21.06
N THR A 18 -19.77 -21.87 20.80
CA THR A 18 -20.45 -21.65 19.52
C THR A 18 -20.81 -20.18 19.46
N GLY A 19 -19.76 -19.36 19.29
CA GLY A 19 -19.84 -17.96 19.01
C GLY A 19 -20.76 -17.77 17.82
N THR A 20 -21.99 -17.38 18.12
CA THR A 20 -23.03 -17.11 17.12
C THR A 20 -22.69 -15.76 16.50
N ALA A 21 -21.62 -15.75 15.71
CA ALA A 21 -21.23 -14.65 14.85
C ALA A 21 -22.30 -14.54 13.76
N ALA A 22 -23.31 -13.72 14.04
CA ALA A 22 -24.35 -13.38 13.09
C ALA A 22 -23.69 -12.91 11.79
N THR A 23 -23.74 -13.74 10.76
CA THR A 23 -23.08 -13.50 9.48
C THR A 23 -23.87 -12.46 8.69
N THR A 24 -23.68 -11.20 9.07
CA THR A 24 -23.97 -10.05 8.21
C THR A 24 -22.75 -9.84 7.34
N GLY A 25 -22.92 -9.93 6.02
CA GLY A 25 -21.87 -10.20 5.05
C GLY A 25 -20.58 -9.38 5.19
N GLY A 26 -19.43 -10.07 5.18
CA GLY A 26 -18.12 -9.44 5.25
C GLY A 26 -17.00 -10.34 5.79
N GLN A 27 -16.94 -11.62 5.37
CA GLN A 27 -15.75 -12.42 5.66
C GLN A 27 -14.54 -11.80 4.93
N ILE A 28 -13.57 -11.26 5.67
CA ILE A 28 -12.30 -10.81 5.08
C ILE A 28 -11.48 -12.06 4.74
N VAL A 29 -11.73 -12.60 3.56
CA VAL A 29 -10.99 -13.75 3.01
C VAL A 29 -9.56 -13.29 2.74
N LYS A 30 -8.59 -13.88 3.44
CA LYS A 30 -7.16 -13.68 3.15
C LYS A 30 -6.73 -14.55 1.96
N ASP A 31 -7.42 -14.38 0.84
CA ASP A 31 -7.35 -15.24 -0.35
C ASP A 31 -5.98 -15.22 -1.06
N GLY A 32 -5.08 -14.32 -0.67
CA GLY A 32 -3.79 -14.10 -1.35
C GLY A 32 -3.92 -13.38 -2.69
N SER A 33 -5.07 -13.46 -3.36
CA SER A 33 -5.41 -12.80 -4.63
C SER A 33 -5.23 -11.27 -4.65
N THR A 34 -5.08 -10.62 -3.50
CA THR A 34 -4.77 -9.17 -3.37
C THR A 34 -3.40 -8.89 -2.74
N MET A 35 -2.62 -9.92 -2.38
CA MET A 35 -1.21 -9.70 -2.04
C MET A 35 -0.45 -9.51 -3.35
N PRO A 36 0.37 -8.46 -3.49
CA PRO A 36 1.30 -8.35 -4.59
C PRO A 36 2.20 -9.59 -4.58
N LEU A 37 2.10 -10.40 -5.63
CA LEU A 37 3.03 -11.52 -5.84
C LEU A 37 4.44 -10.93 -5.99
N GLU A 38 5.45 -11.53 -5.36
CA GLU A 38 6.85 -11.08 -5.52
C GLU A 38 7.33 -11.20 -6.99
N ASP A 39 6.64 -12.02 -7.79
CA ASP A 39 6.81 -12.18 -9.25
C ASP A 39 6.19 -11.02 -10.06
N ALA A 40 5.21 -10.31 -9.49
CA ALA A 40 4.80 -9.01 -10.01
C ALA A 40 5.87 -7.99 -9.61
N ALA A 41 6.94 -7.96 -10.41
CA ALA A 41 8.06 -7.03 -10.30
C ALA A 41 7.54 -5.58 -10.28
N GLY A 42 7.25 -5.09 -9.07
CA GLY A 42 7.14 -3.67 -8.82
C GLY A 42 8.44 -3.06 -9.31
N THR A 43 8.36 -2.02 -10.13
CA THR A 43 9.48 -1.47 -10.91
C THR A 43 10.49 -0.70 -10.06
N ALA A 44 10.70 -1.12 -8.81
CA ALA A 44 11.89 -0.87 -8.02
C ALA A 44 13.03 -1.66 -8.66
N ASP A 45 13.65 -1.02 -9.67
CA ASP A 45 14.86 -1.51 -10.32
C ASP A 45 15.95 -1.68 -9.24
N THR A 46 16.10 -2.93 -8.79
CA THR A 46 16.93 -3.25 -7.62
C THR A 46 18.40 -3.13 -7.98
N ASP A 47 18.73 -3.33 -9.26
CA ASP A 47 20.05 -3.08 -9.84
C ASP A 47 20.42 -1.59 -9.82
N VAL A 48 19.49 -0.66 -10.04
CA VAL A 48 19.75 0.79 -9.85
C VAL A 48 20.12 1.09 -8.39
N ALA A 49 19.35 0.55 -7.43
CA ALA A 49 19.55 0.77 -6.00
C ALA A 49 20.82 0.11 -5.43
N MET A 50 21.39 -0.90 -6.09
CA MET A 50 22.67 -1.53 -5.73
C MET A 50 23.77 -1.32 -6.78
N SER A 51 23.56 -0.39 -7.70
CA SER A 51 24.49 -0.13 -8.80
C SER A 51 25.85 0.33 -8.30
N ALA A 52 26.91 0.11 -9.08
CA ALA A 52 28.24 0.64 -8.78
C ALA A 52 28.27 2.18 -8.65
N GLN A 53 27.29 2.88 -9.25
CA GLN A 53 27.07 4.31 -9.09
C GLN A 53 26.50 4.64 -7.70
N ASP A 54 25.52 3.86 -7.22
CA ASP A 54 24.98 4.02 -5.87
C ASP A 54 26.02 3.70 -4.78
N VAL A 55 26.74 2.59 -4.91
CA VAL A 55 27.84 2.20 -4.00
C VAL A 55 28.93 3.27 -3.93
N LYS A 56 29.19 3.97 -5.05
CA LYS A 56 30.09 5.13 -5.06
C LYS A 56 29.46 6.34 -4.35
N ALA A 57 28.19 6.63 -4.62
CA ALA A 57 27.47 7.72 -3.97
C ALA A 57 27.38 7.54 -2.44
N GLN A 58 27.17 6.31 -1.95
CA GLN A 58 27.20 5.97 -0.53
C GLN A 58 28.55 6.27 0.13
N GLN A 59 29.68 6.01 -0.55
CA GLN A 59 31.02 6.27 -0.03
C GLN A 59 31.40 7.75 -0.09
N GLU A 60 30.95 8.48 -1.10
CA GLU A 60 31.24 9.91 -1.31
C GLU A 60 30.22 10.84 -0.62
N GLY A 61 29.17 10.30 -0.01
CA GLY A 61 28.08 11.06 0.60
C GLY A 61 27.20 11.79 -0.42
N ALA A 62 27.20 11.35 -1.67
CA ALA A 62 26.40 11.91 -2.75
C ALA A 62 24.97 11.33 -2.77
N ASN A 63 24.13 11.86 -3.66
CA ASN A 63 22.72 11.49 -3.75
C ASN A 63 22.55 10.04 -4.25
N THR A 64 22.17 9.12 -3.36
CA THR A 64 21.86 7.72 -3.68
C THR A 64 20.51 7.59 -4.38
N ALA A 65 20.26 6.47 -5.05
CA ALA A 65 18.96 6.14 -5.63
C ALA A 65 17.83 6.15 -4.58
N ALA A 66 18.12 5.69 -3.36
CA ALA A 66 17.19 5.76 -2.23
C ALA A 66 16.90 7.21 -1.82
N ALA A 67 17.92 8.08 -1.75
CA ALA A 67 17.75 9.50 -1.44
C ALA A 67 17.02 10.25 -2.58
N ALA A 68 17.29 9.90 -3.84
CA ALA A 68 16.59 10.43 -5.01
C ALA A 68 15.11 10.00 -5.04
N ALA A 69 14.80 8.75 -4.69
CA ALA A 69 13.42 8.26 -4.58
C ALA A 69 12.66 8.95 -3.42
N ALA A 70 13.33 9.16 -2.27
CA ALA A 70 12.77 9.93 -1.16
C ALA A 70 12.53 11.40 -1.56
N ALA A 71 13.48 12.03 -2.24
CA ALA A 71 13.35 13.40 -2.75
C ALA A 71 12.24 13.52 -3.80
N GLY A 72 12.09 12.56 -4.72
CA GLY A 72 11.00 12.50 -5.68
C GLY A 72 9.63 12.31 -5.01
N THR A 73 9.57 11.53 -3.93
CA THR A 73 8.36 11.36 -3.12
C THR A 73 7.98 12.67 -2.40
N GLN A 74 8.97 13.37 -1.84
CA GLN A 74 8.79 14.69 -1.21
C GLN A 74 8.33 15.74 -2.22
N ALA A 75 8.98 15.81 -3.40
CA ALA A 75 8.62 16.71 -4.49
C ALA A 75 7.20 16.44 -5.02
N ARG A 76 6.82 15.16 -5.12
CA ARG A 76 5.45 14.77 -5.49
C ARG A 76 4.43 15.12 -4.41
N ALA A 77 4.79 15.03 -3.13
CA ALA A 77 3.92 15.46 -2.03
C ALA A 77 3.73 16.99 -2.01
N THR A 78 4.77 17.77 -2.27
CA THR A 78 4.66 19.24 -2.41
C THR A 78 3.86 19.64 -3.64
N ALA A 79 4.08 19.00 -4.80
CA ALA A 79 3.25 19.22 -5.99
C ALA A 79 1.79 18.79 -5.79
N SER A 80 1.54 17.72 -5.00
CA SER A 80 0.18 17.30 -4.61
C SER A 80 -0.49 18.25 -3.61
N SER A 81 0.27 19.20 -3.05
CA SER A 81 -0.24 20.26 -2.17
C SER A 81 -0.46 21.58 -2.90
N ASP A 82 -0.12 21.65 -4.19
CA ASP A 82 -0.34 22.86 -4.99
C ASP A 82 -1.84 23.04 -5.30
N PRO A 83 -2.40 24.25 -5.11
CA PRO A 83 -3.82 24.50 -5.31
C PRO A 83 -4.25 24.43 -6.78
N ALA A 84 -3.37 24.77 -7.74
CA ALA A 84 -3.68 24.66 -9.16
C ALA A 84 -3.63 23.18 -9.60
N PHE A 85 -2.68 22.40 -9.10
CA PHE A 85 -2.65 20.94 -9.33
C PHE A 85 -3.91 20.27 -8.76
N THR A 86 -4.31 20.64 -7.54
CA THR A 86 -5.52 20.12 -6.89
C THR A 86 -6.78 20.46 -7.70
N ALA A 87 -6.92 21.72 -8.13
CA ALA A 87 -8.04 22.15 -8.97
C ALA A 87 -8.08 21.43 -10.34
N ALA A 88 -6.93 21.14 -10.95
CA ALA A 88 -6.85 20.35 -12.18
C ALA A 88 -7.32 18.90 -11.97
N LEU A 89 -6.97 18.27 -10.84
CA LEU A 89 -7.49 16.94 -10.48
C LEU A 89 -9.01 16.94 -10.21
N GLU A 90 -9.55 18.01 -9.63
CA GLU A 90 -11.01 18.15 -9.43
C GLU A 90 -11.77 18.30 -10.75
N LYS A 91 -11.25 19.09 -11.70
CA LYS A 91 -11.78 19.15 -13.07
C LYS A 91 -11.77 17.77 -13.73
N ALA A 92 -10.66 17.03 -13.64
CA ALA A 92 -10.55 15.69 -14.23
C ALA A 92 -11.56 14.71 -13.65
N ARG A 93 -11.79 14.73 -12.33
CA ARG A 93 -12.85 13.93 -11.67
C ARG A 93 -14.24 14.30 -12.17
N THR A 94 -14.55 15.59 -12.21
CA THR A 94 -15.84 16.11 -12.70
C THR A 94 -16.10 15.73 -14.16
N ALA A 95 -15.06 15.71 -14.99
CA ALA A 95 -15.16 15.26 -16.39
C ALA A 95 -15.41 13.75 -16.50
N LEU A 96 -14.77 12.92 -15.66
CA LEU A 96 -15.04 11.47 -15.58
C LEU A 96 -16.48 11.18 -15.14
N GLU A 97 -17.01 11.92 -14.17
CA GLU A 97 -18.41 11.80 -13.72
C GLU A 97 -19.43 12.15 -14.81
N GLN A 98 -19.04 13.02 -15.75
CA GLN A 98 -19.85 13.42 -16.91
C GLN A 98 -19.60 12.55 -18.16
N GLY A 99 -18.60 11.67 -18.14
CA GLY A 99 -18.17 10.89 -19.31
C GLY A 99 -17.46 11.72 -20.39
N ASP A 100 -16.97 12.91 -20.07
CA ASP A 100 -16.24 13.78 -21.01
C ASP A 100 -14.74 13.46 -20.99
N GLU A 101 -14.35 12.51 -21.84
CA GLU A 101 -12.96 12.06 -21.99
C GLU A 101 -12.03 13.19 -22.47
N ALA A 102 -12.53 14.14 -23.27
CA ALA A 102 -11.73 15.25 -23.80
C ALA A 102 -11.42 16.30 -22.72
N ALA A 103 -12.41 16.65 -21.91
CA ALA A 103 -12.22 17.51 -20.74
C ALA A 103 -11.34 16.84 -19.68
N CYS A 104 -11.46 15.52 -19.50
CA CYS A 104 -10.60 14.75 -18.60
C CYS A 104 -9.13 14.79 -19.05
N LEU A 105 -8.85 14.52 -20.33
CA LEU A 105 -7.49 14.58 -20.88
C LEU A 105 -6.89 15.98 -20.74
N THR A 106 -7.65 17.03 -21.08
CA THR A 106 -7.21 18.43 -20.94
C THR A 106 -6.84 18.75 -19.49
N ALA A 107 -7.66 18.34 -18.52
CA ALA A 107 -7.40 18.56 -17.10
C ALA A 107 -6.18 17.77 -16.58
N VAL A 108 -5.91 16.58 -17.14
CA VAL A 108 -4.70 15.80 -16.85
C VAL A 108 -3.44 16.44 -17.47
N GLU A 109 -3.56 17.06 -18.64
CA GLU A 109 -2.47 17.85 -19.25
C GLU A 109 -2.18 19.13 -18.46
N GLU A 110 -3.20 19.85 -17.98
CA GLU A 110 -3.04 20.97 -17.03
C GLU A 110 -2.31 20.50 -15.76
N ALA A 111 -2.74 19.39 -15.17
CA ALA A 111 -2.12 18.82 -13.96
C ALA A 111 -0.65 18.39 -14.20
N ARG A 112 -0.32 17.90 -15.40
CA ARG A 112 1.06 17.54 -15.80
C ARG A 112 1.95 18.75 -16.04
N ALA A 113 1.41 19.83 -16.62
CA ALA A 113 2.15 21.08 -16.83
C ALA A 113 2.59 21.76 -15.52
N ILE A 114 1.90 21.47 -14.41
CA ILE A 114 2.23 21.97 -13.06
C ILE A 114 3.30 21.10 -12.36
N GLN A 115 3.53 19.87 -12.84
CA GLN A 115 4.58 18.96 -12.34
C GLN A 115 5.89 19.03 -13.16
N GLY A 116 5.98 19.92 -14.15
CA GLY A 116 7.10 20.03 -15.11
C GLY A 116 8.07 21.16 -14.79
#